data_AF-A0AAV7J713-F1
#
_entry.id   AF-A0AAV7J713-F1
#
_cell.length_a   1.000
_cell.length_b   1.000
_cell.length_c   1.000
_cell.angle_alpha   90.00
_cell.angle_beta   90.00
_cell.angle_gamma   90.00
#
_symmetry.space_group_name_H-M   'P 1'
#
loop_
_entity.id
_entity.type
_entity.pdbx_description
1 polymer ?
#
loop_
_entity_poly.entity_id
_entity_poly.type
_entity_poly.pdbx_seq_one_letter_code
_entity_poly.pdbx_strand_id
1 'polypeptide(L)'
;MNKVLSSPIKQVSNKINAGEIQPTELCKSALKLISLTRPLNAYINVCEDLAQKQASESDKRQQDNKLLGSLDGIPVAIKDNFCVENYPTTCASFMLANFVPGYSATVYNNLKKHGAVLLGKTNLDQFAMGAGTVDSYYGPTQNLWGSNLMENFVSDSIDSIPVVKKADKNHWNIAGGSSGGSAVAVATGTCFAGIGSDTGGSTRNPAAYCGLIGLKPSYGLVSRHGLIPLVNSMDVPGILTRNVDDCLLILNAIAGTDQLDSTTLDQSLTPIEISSTDINVRGLRVGIPNEYNHAELNQEVHNTWMGVSNLLKEAGAEVVPVSLPHTEYSIVCYSVLNQCEVASNMARYDGIEYGLRADESMSTERLYAKTRSLGFNNVVRSRILTGNYFLLSENYDDYFVKAMKARRLIAQDFDAVWNDNIDILLTPTTLSDAPIYKDFISQDNQTQCSVQDYCTQPANMAGIPAINVPISLSNKGLPLSLQLMAPFLHEQRLLTVAKWLEDAVKFPRIYLKESCL
;
A
#
# COMPACT_ATOMS: atom_id res chain seq x y z
N MET A 1 -22.51 -14.05 -8.13
CA MET A 1 -21.31 -13.97 -7.27
C MET A 1 -20.43 -12.74 -7.57
N ASN A 2 -20.37 -12.26 -8.81
CA ASN A 2 -19.42 -11.21 -9.23
C ASN A 2 -19.59 -9.88 -8.49
N LYS A 3 -20.85 -9.43 -8.31
CA LYS A 3 -21.15 -8.24 -7.49
C LYS A 3 -20.71 -8.42 -6.03
N VAL A 4 -20.84 -9.63 -5.47
CA VAL A 4 -20.45 -9.94 -4.07
C VAL A 4 -18.95 -9.73 -3.85
N LEU A 5 -18.10 -10.18 -4.79
CA LEU A 5 -16.64 -10.00 -4.72
C LEU A 5 -16.22 -8.52 -4.68
N SER A 6 -17.08 -7.62 -5.12
CA SER A 6 -16.84 -6.18 -5.14
C SER A 6 -17.60 -5.40 -4.05
N SER A 7 -18.53 -6.05 -3.33
CA SER A 7 -19.30 -5.46 -2.23
C SER A 7 -18.43 -5.14 -1.01
N PRO A 8 -18.88 -4.23 -0.10
CA PRO A 8 -18.24 -4.02 1.20
C PRO A 8 -18.24 -5.29 2.05
N ILE A 9 -17.19 -5.49 2.85
CA ILE A 9 -17.01 -6.67 3.71
C ILE A 9 -18.21 -6.87 4.63
N LYS A 10 -18.74 -5.80 5.24
CA LYS A 10 -19.91 -5.87 6.12
C LYS A 10 -21.13 -6.52 5.43
N GLN A 11 -21.36 -6.21 4.15
CA GLN A 11 -22.48 -6.81 3.40
C GLN A 11 -22.23 -8.30 3.13
N VAL A 12 -21.00 -8.66 2.75
CA VAL A 12 -20.63 -10.06 2.49
C VAL A 12 -20.67 -10.88 3.76
N SER A 13 -20.13 -10.34 4.86
CA SER A 13 -20.18 -10.96 6.18
C SER A 13 -21.61 -11.21 6.66
N ASN A 14 -22.52 -10.25 6.46
CA ASN A 14 -23.94 -10.46 6.79
C ASN A 14 -24.55 -11.61 5.99
N LYS A 15 -24.21 -11.74 4.70
CA LYS A 15 -24.66 -12.85 3.84
C LYS A 15 -24.09 -14.19 4.27
N ILE A 16 -22.82 -14.23 4.69
CA ILE A 16 -22.19 -15.41 5.28
C ILE A 16 -22.91 -15.75 6.60
N ASN A 17 -23.12 -14.79 7.49
CA ASN A 17 -23.80 -15.03 8.76
C ASN A 17 -25.24 -15.54 8.59
N ALA A 18 -25.94 -15.09 7.53
CA ALA A 18 -27.28 -15.55 7.18
C ALA A 18 -27.30 -16.91 6.44
N GLY A 19 -26.15 -17.49 6.11
CA GLY A 19 -26.06 -18.73 5.32
C GLY A 19 -26.44 -18.57 3.84
N GLU A 20 -26.56 -17.33 3.34
CA GLU A 20 -26.88 -17.04 1.94
C GLU A 20 -25.70 -17.31 0.99
N ILE A 21 -24.47 -17.27 1.52
CA ILE A 21 -23.23 -17.52 0.78
C ILE A 21 -22.31 -18.38 1.65
N GLN A 22 -21.73 -19.42 1.06
CA GLN A 22 -20.69 -20.22 1.71
C GLN A 22 -19.30 -19.57 1.51
N PRO A 23 -18.47 -19.43 2.57
CA PRO A 23 -17.07 -19.02 2.43
C PRO A 23 -16.29 -19.77 1.35
N THR A 24 -16.51 -21.08 1.16
CA THR A 24 -15.85 -21.84 0.07
C THR A 24 -16.30 -21.42 -1.33
N GLU A 25 -17.57 -21.04 -1.53
CA GLU A 25 -18.05 -20.52 -2.81
C GLU A 25 -17.45 -19.15 -3.12
N LEU A 26 -17.34 -18.30 -2.10
CA LEU A 26 -16.69 -17.00 -2.20
C LEU A 26 -15.20 -17.15 -2.57
N CYS A 27 -14.49 -18.03 -1.87
CA CYS A 27 -13.09 -18.36 -2.13
C CYS A 27 -12.87 -18.89 -3.56
N LYS A 28 -13.68 -19.85 -4.02
CA LYS A 28 -13.59 -20.40 -5.38
C LYS A 28 -13.79 -19.33 -6.44
N SER A 29 -14.73 -18.42 -6.22
CA SER A 29 -15.02 -17.34 -7.17
C SER A 29 -13.88 -16.32 -7.23
N ALA A 30 -13.28 -16.02 -6.09
CA ALA A 30 -12.08 -15.19 -6.01
C ALA A 30 -10.88 -15.83 -6.74
N LEU A 31 -10.61 -17.12 -6.53
CA LEU A 31 -9.54 -17.86 -7.22
C LEU A 31 -9.76 -17.92 -8.74
N LYS A 32 -11.01 -18.07 -9.19
CA LYS A 32 -11.35 -18.00 -10.61
C LYS A 32 -11.06 -16.61 -11.20
N LEU A 33 -11.36 -15.56 -10.45
CA LEU A 33 -11.07 -14.18 -10.85
C LEU A 33 -9.56 -13.89 -10.90
N ILE A 34 -8.76 -14.48 -9.99
CA ILE A 34 -7.29 -14.41 -10.07
C ILE A 34 -6.81 -15.00 -11.40
N SER A 35 -7.38 -16.12 -11.84
CA SER A 35 -7.02 -16.74 -13.11
C SER A 35 -7.36 -15.84 -14.31
N LEU A 36 -8.52 -15.16 -14.29
CA LEU A 36 -8.94 -14.23 -15.35
C LEU A 36 -8.07 -12.97 -15.40
N THR A 37 -7.66 -12.46 -14.24
CA THR A 37 -6.88 -11.21 -14.08
C THR A 37 -5.37 -11.44 -14.07
N ARG A 38 -4.92 -12.68 -14.24
CA ARG A 38 -3.50 -13.07 -14.34
C ARG A 38 -2.65 -12.18 -15.27
N PRO A 39 -3.15 -11.68 -16.43
CA PRO A 39 -2.37 -10.77 -17.26
C PRO A 39 -1.93 -9.46 -16.59
N LEU A 40 -2.59 -9.05 -15.50
CA LEU A 40 -2.18 -7.87 -14.71
C LEU A 40 -1.02 -8.15 -13.75
N ASN A 41 -0.69 -9.43 -13.54
CA ASN A 41 0.44 -9.89 -12.72
C ASN A 41 0.42 -9.36 -11.26
N ALA A 42 -0.75 -9.45 -10.62
CA ALA A 42 -0.96 -9.00 -9.24
C ALA A 42 -0.39 -9.94 -8.17
N TYR A 43 -0.26 -11.23 -8.47
CA TYR A 43 0.17 -12.28 -7.53
C TYR A 43 1.47 -12.93 -8.00
N ILE A 44 2.44 -13.09 -7.09
CA ILE A 44 3.63 -13.93 -7.29
C ILE A 44 3.27 -15.39 -6.99
N ASN A 45 2.56 -15.62 -5.88
CA ASN A 45 2.15 -16.95 -5.45
C ASN A 45 0.67 -16.93 -5.06
N VAL A 46 -0.12 -17.86 -5.59
CA VAL A 46 -1.52 -18.07 -5.20
C VAL A 46 -1.55 -19.24 -4.22
N CYS A 47 -2.04 -19.00 -3.01
CA CYS A 47 -2.08 -19.98 -1.92
C CYS A 47 -3.38 -20.78 -1.95
N GLU A 48 -3.68 -21.43 -3.09
CA GLU A 48 -4.98 -22.06 -3.34
C GLU A 48 -5.35 -23.14 -2.31
N ASP A 49 -4.39 -23.99 -1.94
CA ASP A 49 -4.55 -25.03 -0.92
C ASP A 49 -4.88 -24.45 0.47
N LEU A 50 -4.15 -23.40 0.87
CA LEU A 50 -4.42 -22.67 2.12
C LEU A 50 -5.80 -22.02 2.10
N ALA A 51 -6.11 -21.34 0.99
CA ALA A 51 -7.34 -20.59 0.83
C ALA A 51 -8.56 -21.52 0.95
N GLN A 52 -8.53 -22.65 0.24
CA GLN A 52 -9.60 -23.66 0.30
C GLN A 52 -9.73 -24.26 1.70
N LYS A 53 -8.61 -24.54 2.38
CA LYS A 53 -8.61 -25.04 3.75
C LYS A 53 -9.25 -24.04 4.71
N GLN A 54 -8.78 -22.79 4.72
CA GLN A 54 -9.29 -21.74 5.60
C GLN A 54 -10.78 -21.44 5.34
N ALA A 55 -11.19 -21.42 4.07
CA ALA A 55 -12.59 -21.26 3.70
C ALA A 55 -13.44 -22.44 4.20
N SER A 56 -12.97 -23.69 4.07
CA SER A 56 -13.68 -24.87 4.58
C SER A 56 -13.78 -24.88 6.11
N GLU A 57 -12.79 -24.36 6.82
CA GLU A 57 -12.85 -24.15 8.27
C GLU A 57 -13.89 -23.08 8.63
N SER A 58 -14.04 -22.05 7.81
CA SER A 58 -15.07 -21.02 7.94
C SER A 58 -16.47 -21.56 7.68
N ASP A 59 -16.67 -22.40 6.64
CA ASP A 59 -17.94 -23.09 6.38
C ASP A 59 -18.39 -23.90 7.61
N LYS A 60 -17.47 -24.64 8.25
CA LYS A 60 -17.76 -25.39 9.49
C LYS A 60 -18.21 -24.46 10.62
N ARG A 61 -17.50 -23.33 10.81
CA ARG A 61 -17.87 -22.32 11.80
C ARG A 61 -19.23 -21.69 11.50
N GLN A 62 -19.55 -21.45 10.23
CA GLN A 62 -20.87 -20.96 9.81
C GLN A 62 -21.97 -21.97 10.17
N GLN A 63 -21.80 -23.25 9.81
CA GLN A 63 -22.78 -24.32 10.10
C GLN A 63 -23.02 -24.48 11.61
N ASP A 64 -21.97 -24.32 12.41
CA ASP A 64 -22.03 -24.40 13.87
C ASP A 64 -22.53 -23.11 14.55
N ASN A 65 -22.79 -22.03 13.79
CA ASN A 65 -23.07 -20.67 14.31
C ASN A 65 -21.95 -20.13 15.23
N LYS A 66 -20.69 -20.36 14.86
CA LYS A 66 -19.46 -19.99 15.61
C LYS A 66 -18.47 -19.18 14.77
N LEU A 67 -18.98 -18.31 13.89
CA LEU A 67 -18.13 -17.39 13.13
C LEU A 67 -17.31 -16.49 14.07
N LEU A 68 -16.05 -16.21 13.69
CA LEU A 68 -15.07 -15.46 14.49
C LEU A 68 -15.24 -13.94 14.41
N GLY A 69 -16.20 -13.45 13.63
CA GLY A 69 -16.49 -12.03 13.43
C GLY A 69 -16.63 -11.66 11.96
N SER A 70 -16.56 -10.36 11.66
CA SER A 70 -16.85 -9.86 10.31
C SER A 70 -15.84 -10.21 9.23
N LEU A 71 -14.65 -10.69 9.60
CA LEU A 71 -13.61 -11.12 8.67
C LEU A 71 -13.60 -12.63 8.43
N ASP A 72 -14.44 -13.40 9.14
CA ASP A 72 -14.44 -14.85 9.01
C ASP A 72 -14.94 -15.28 7.62
N GLY A 73 -14.09 -16.00 6.89
CA GLY A 73 -14.37 -16.44 5.52
C GLY A 73 -14.10 -15.38 4.45
N ILE A 74 -13.63 -14.19 4.82
CA ILE A 74 -13.39 -13.09 3.88
C ILE A 74 -12.02 -13.24 3.19
N PRO A 75 -11.97 -13.24 1.84
CA PRO A 75 -10.72 -13.31 1.10
C PRO A 75 -9.85 -12.05 1.23
N VAL A 76 -8.58 -12.24 1.59
CA VAL A 76 -7.55 -11.20 1.71
C VAL A 76 -6.29 -11.59 0.92
N ALA A 77 -5.45 -10.60 0.61
CA ALA A 77 -4.14 -10.81 0.02
C ALA A 77 -3.05 -10.07 0.82
N ILE A 78 -1.82 -10.56 0.77
CA ILE A 78 -0.70 -9.96 1.49
C ILE A 78 0.49 -9.76 0.55
N LYS A 79 1.20 -8.64 0.65
CA LYS A 79 2.41 -8.37 -0.14
C LYS A 79 3.49 -9.41 0.13
N ASP A 80 4.25 -9.78 -0.89
CA ASP A 80 5.23 -10.87 -0.79
C ASP A 80 6.54 -10.51 -0.05
N ASN A 81 6.55 -9.39 0.68
CA ASN A 81 7.55 -9.08 1.70
C ASN A 81 7.06 -9.33 3.14
N PHE A 82 5.87 -9.90 3.33
CA PHE A 82 5.44 -10.43 4.62
C PHE A 82 5.58 -11.95 4.64
N CYS A 83 6.23 -12.46 5.68
CA CYS A 83 6.39 -13.89 5.89
C CYS A 83 5.04 -14.55 6.19
N VAL A 84 4.80 -15.69 5.56
CA VAL A 84 3.69 -16.60 5.86
C VAL A 84 4.30 -17.98 6.02
N GLU A 85 4.16 -18.57 7.19
CA GLU A 85 4.80 -19.84 7.54
C GLU A 85 4.46 -20.92 6.51
N ASN A 86 5.49 -21.62 6.02
CA ASN A 86 5.38 -22.68 5.01
C ASN A 86 4.95 -22.23 3.59
N TYR A 87 4.79 -20.92 3.34
CA TYR A 87 4.51 -20.38 2.00
C TYR A 87 5.66 -19.48 1.53
N PRO A 88 6.07 -19.55 0.24
CA PRO A 88 7.17 -18.74 -0.26
C PRO A 88 7.02 -17.25 0.05
N THR A 89 8.14 -16.61 0.39
CA THR A 89 8.22 -15.15 0.60
C THR A 89 9.44 -14.63 -0.13
N THR A 90 9.26 -14.03 -1.29
CA THR A 90 10.36 -13.81 -2.25
C THR A 90 10.81 -12.36 -2.32
N CYS A 91 10.03 -11.42 -1.78
CA CYS A 91 10.24 -9.98 -1.97
C CYS A 91 10.39 -9.58 -3.44
N ALA A 92 9.75 -10.31 -4.36
CA ALA A 92 9.94 -10.16 -5.80
C ALA A 92 11.42 -10.23 -6.25
N SER A 93 12.21 -11.07 -5.58
CA SER A 93 13.64 -11.18 -5.80
C SER A 93 14.09 -12.60 -6.07
N PHE A 94 15.03 -12.74 -7.01
CA PHE A 94 15.74 -14.00 -7.20
C PHE A 94 16.53 -14.40 -5.95
N MET A 95 16.97 -13.44 -5.14
CA MET A 95 17.65 -13.68 -3.86
C MET A 95 16.84 -14.56 -2.91
N LEU A 96 15.51 -14.47 -2.92
CA LEU A 96 14.61 -15.20 -2.03
C LEU A 96 13.62 -16.08 -2.79
N ALA A 97 13.88 -16.40 -4.06
CA ALA A 97 12.96 -17.18 -4.90
C ALA A 97 12.66 -18.58 -4.34
N ASN A 98 13.57 -19.13 -3.52
CA ASN A 98 13.46 -20.41 -2.82
C ASN A 98 13.25 -20.27 -1.30
N PHE A 99 13.01 -19.06 -0.77
CA PHE A 99 12.83 -18.86 0.67
C PHE A 99 11.40 -19.19 1.11
N VAL A 100 11.30 -20.13 2.05
CA VAL A 100 10.07 -20.50 2.75
C VAL A 100 10.30 -20.26 4.24
N PRO A 101 9.66 -19.24 4.85
CA PRO A 101 9.87 -18.93 6.26
C PRO A 101 9.22 -19.98 7.17
N GLY A 102 9.88 -20.28 8.30
CA GLY A 102 9.34 -21.09 9.38
C GLY A 102 8.49 -20.31 10.39
N TYR A 103 8.04 -19.10 10.03
CA TYR A 103 7.23 -18.24 10.88
C TYR A 103 6.34 -17.34 10.01
N SER A 104 5.33 -16.74 10.65
CA SER A 104 4.36 -15.84 10.03
C SER A 104 4.49 -14.43 10.59
N ALA A 105 4.28 -13.43 9.73
CA ALA A 105 4.17 -12.04 10.16
C ALA A 105 2.99 -11.85 11.11
N THR A 106 3.14 -10.97 12.10
CA THR A 106 2.09 -10.71 13.11
C THR A 106 0.82 -10.20 12.47
N VAL A 107 0.93 -9.35 11.43
CA VAL A 107 -0.22 -8.88 10.64
C VAL A 107 -1.02 -10.03 10.04
N TYR A 108 -0.36 -11.04 9.47
CA TYR A 108 -1.06 -12.21 8.93
C TYR A 108 -1.67 -13.07 10.04
N ASN A 109 -0.94 -13.30 11.14
CA ASN A 109 -1.46 -14.06 12.28
C ASN A 109 -2.74 -13.42 12.85
N ASN A 110 -2.78 -12.09 12.94
CA ASN A 110 -3.94 -11.34 13.38
C ASN A 110 -5.13 -11.49 12.42
N LEU A 111 -4.91 -11.39 11.10
CA LEU A 111 -5.97 -11.65 10.11
C LEU A 111 -6.49 -13.10 10.19
N LYS A 112 -5.58 -14.08 10.27
CA LYS A 112 -5.90 -15.50 10.42
C LYS A 112 -6.73 -15.78 11.68
N LYS A 113 -6.40 -15.13 12.80
CA LYS A 113 -7.14 -15.22 14.07
C LYS A 113 -8.60 -14.77 13.93
N HIS A 114 -8.87 -13.81 13.04
CA HIS A 114 -10.23 -13.35 12.74
C HIS A 114 -10.91 -14.16 11.62
N GLY A 115 -10.32 -15.29 11.19
CA GLY A 115 -10.90 -16.20 10.20
C GLY A 115 -10.74 -15.76 8.73
N ALA A 116 -9.91 -14.75 8.45
CA ALA A 116 -9.66 -14.30 7.08
C ALA A 116 -8.99 -15.40 6.23
N VAL A 117 -9.36 -15.45 4.95
CA VAL A 117 -8.89 -16.44 3.98
C VAL A 117 -7.80 -15.83 3.11
N LEU A 118 -6.56 -16.32 3.20
CA LEU A 118 -5.44 -15.82 2.41
C LEU A 118 -5.45 -16.42 1.01
N LEU A 119 -5.65 -15.58 -0.02
CA LEU A 119 -5.62 -16.02 -1.41
C LEU A 119 -4.22 -16.13 -2.00
N GLY A 120 -3.27 -15.32 -1.54
CA GLY A 120 -1.95 -15.31 -2.14
C GLY A 120 -1.04 -14.17 -1.69
N LYS A 121 0.20 -14.29 -2.16
CA LYS A 121 1.29 -13.34 -2.01
C LYS A 121 1.35 -12.42 -3.23
N THR A 122 1.19 -11.12 -3.01
CA THR A 122 1.05 -10.12 -4.08
C THR A 122 2.40 -9.56 -4.53
N ASN A 123 2.47 -9.21 -5.81
CA ASN A 123 3.67 -8.69 -6.46
C ASN A 123 4.06 -7.29 -5.95
N LEU A 124 5.34 -6.96 -6.09
CA LEU A 124 5.95 -5.75 -5.58
C LEU A 124 7.23 -5.39 -6.36
N ASP A 125 7.69 -4.15 -6.25
CA ASP A 125 9.09 -3.85 -6.62
C ASP A 125 10.05 -4.65 -5.73
N GLN A 126 11.18 -5.09 -6.30
CA GLN A 126 12.14 -5.94 -5.59
C GLN A 126 12.55 -5.32 -4.24
N PHE A 127 12.35 -6.08 -3.15
CA PHE A 127 12.56 -5.61 -1.76
C PHE A 127 11.88 -4.28 -1.41
N ALA A 128 10.70 -4.03 -2.00
CA ALA A 128 9.93 -2.79 -1.85
C ALA A 128 10.62 -1.52 -2.40
N MET A 129 11.67 -1.66 -3.23
CA MET A 129 12.48 -0.54 -3.75
C MET A 129 12.00 -0.06 -5.12
N GLY A 130 10.91 0.71 -5.14
CA GLY A 130 10.40 1.34 -6.37
C GLY A 130 9.01 1.93 -6.19
N ALA A 131 8.54 2.61 -7.23
CA ALA A 131 7.28 3.35 -7.23
C ALA A 131 6.33 2.93 -8.38
N GLY A 132 6.59 1.79 -9.04
CA GLY A 132 5.82 1.35 -10.20
C GLY A 132 5.45 -0.13 -10.25
N THR A 133 6.01 -0.96 -9.36
CA THR A 133 5.96 -2.43 -9.45
C THR A 133 6.46 -2.92 -10.80
N VAL A 134 7.56 -2.32 -11.27
CA VAL A 134 8.21 -2.61 -12.56
C VAL A 134 9.54 -3.35 -12.38
N ASP A 135 10.12 -3.27 -11.18
CA ASP A 135 11.43 -3.85 -10.85
C ASP A 135 11.32 -5.29 -10.30
N SER A 136 10.13 -5.89 -10.33
CA SER A 136 9.88 -7.26 -9.88
C SER A 136 10.62 -8.30 -10.71
N TYR A 137 11.26 -9.27 -10.05
CA TYR A 137 11.82 -10.44 -10.72
C TYR A 137 10.77 -11.28 -11.46
N TYR A 138 9.51 -11.25 -11.00
CA TYR A 138 8.40 -12.00 -11.59
C TYR A 138 7.66 -11.21 -12.69
N GLY A 139 8.25 -10.11 -13.15
CA GLY A 139 7.68 -9.23 -14.16
C GLY A 139 6.79 -8.13 -13.57
N PRO A 140 6.50 -7.09 -14.36
CA PRO A 140 5.83 -5.91 -13.86
C PRO A 140 4.33 -6.14 -13.60
N THR A 141 3.73 -5.34 -12.73
CA THR A 141 2.27 -5.31 -12.51
C THR A 141 1.62 -4.22 -13.35
N GLN A 142 0.60 -4.58 -14.13
CA GLN A 142 -0.19 -3.65 -14.93
C GLN A 142 -1.41 -3.15 -14.13
N ASN A 143 -1.71 -1.85 -14.19
CA ASN A 143 -2.91 -1.28 -13.60
C ASN A 143 -4.17 -1.80 -14.30
N LEU A 144 -5.24 -2.03 -13.54
CA LEU A 144 -6.55 -2.37 -14.11
C LEU A 144 -7.14 -1.18 -14.89
N TRP A 145 -7.08 0.03 -14.31
CA TRP A 145 -7.48 1.26 -14.99
C TRP A 145 -6.57 1.53 -16.20
N GLY A 146 -7.18 1.82 -17.34
CA GLY A 146 -6.46 1.96 -18.61
C GLY A 146 -6.00 0.64 -19.24
N SER A 147 -6.39 -0.53 -18.71
CA SER A 147 -6.12 -1.83 -19.34
C SER A 147 -7.27 -2.33 -20.21
N ASN A 148 -6.95 -3.21 -21.16
CA ASN A 148 -7.97 -3.92 -21.96
C ASN A 148 -8.90 -4.78 -21.09
N LEU A 149 -8.44 -5.25 -19.92
CA LEU A 149 -9.28 -6.05 -19.03
C LEU A 149 -10.42 -5.24 -18.43
N MET A 150 -10.34 -3.90 -18.44
CA MET A 150 -11.42 -3.02 -18.02
C MET A 150 -12.71 -3.22 -18.84
N GLU A 151 -12.63 -3.75 -20.07
CA GLU A 151 -13.79 -4.14 -20.88
C GLU A 151 -14.66 -5.22 -20.19
N ASN A 152 -14.10 -6.00 -19.26
CA ASN A 152 -14.82 -7.01 -18.50
C ASN A 152 -15.46 -6.45 -17.22
N PHE A 153 -15.26 -5.17 -16.92
CA PHE A 153 -15.79 -4.50 -15.74
C PHE A 153 -16.88 -3.50 -16.15
N VAL A 154 -17.78 -3.23 -15.20
CA VAL A 154 -18.86 -2.25 -15.31
C VAL A 154 -18.95 -1.46 -14.01
N SER A 155 -19.67 -0.34 -14.05
CA SER A 155 -19.95 0.48 -12.89
C SER A 155 -21.42 0.89 -12.91
N ASP A 156 -22.06 0.94 -11.75
CA ASP A 156 -23.43 1.45 -11.63
C ASP A 156 -23.48 2.99 -11.71
N SER A 157 -22.34 3.68 -11.58
CA SER A 157 -22.25 5.14 -11.49
C SER A 157 -21.77 5.85 -12.75
N ILE A 158 -21.27 5.11 -13.76
CA ILE A 158 -20.82 5.68 -15.03
C ILE A 158 -21.26 4.79 -16.20
N ASP A 159 -21.78 5.40 -17.27
CA ASP A 159 -22.37 4.67 -18.41
C ASP A 159 -21.36 3.81 -19.16
N SER A 160 -20.11 4.27 -19.24
CA SER A 160 -19.01 3.51 -19.83
C SER A 160 -17.70 3.84 -19.13
N ILE A 161 -16.91 2.79 -18.85
CA ILE A 161 -15.56 2.95 -18.33
C ILE A 161 -14.63 3.19 -19.53
N PRO A 162 -13.82 4.26 -19.54
CA PRO A 162 -12.90 4.52 -20.64
C PRO A 162 -11.93 3.34 -20.84
N VAL A 163 -11.90 2.81 -22.06
CA VAL A 163 -10.98 1.75 -22.46
C VAL A 163 -9.92 2.35 -23.38
N VAL A 164 -8.67 2.27 -22.96
CA VAL A 164 -7.55 2.73 -23.78
C VAL A 164 -7.17 1.62 -24.75
N LYS A 165 -7.36 1.85 -26.05
CA LYS A 165 -6.83 0.96 -27.09
C LYS A 165 -5.31 1.05 -27.10
N LYS A 166 -4.63 -0.06 -26.83
CA LYS A 166 -3.16 -0.14 -26.82
C LYS A 166 -2.59 0.24 -28.19
N ALA A 167 -1.74 1.27 -28.22
CA ALA A 167 -0.96 1.62 -29.42
C ALA A 167 0.18 0.62 -29.67
N ASP A 168 0.78 0.07 -28.59
CA ASP A 168 1.81 -0.96 -28.64
C ASP A 168 1.82 -1.82 -27.35
N LYS A 169 2.69 -2.82 -27.28
CA LYS A 169 2.79 -3.77 -26.14
C LYS A 169 3.20 -3.14 -24.80
N ASN A 170 3.85 -1.98 -24.82
CA ASN A 170 4.35 -1.26 -23.64
C ASN A 170 3.49 -0.03 -23.30
N HIS A 171 2.42 0.21 -24.06
CA HIS A 171 1.49 1.31 -23.84
C HIS A 171 0.38 0.89 -22.86
N TRP A 172 0.72 0.83 -21.57
CA TRP A 172 -0.20 0.54 -20.47
C TRP A 172 0.25 1.29 -19.21
N ASN A 173 -0.64 1.51 -18.24
CA ASN A 173 -0.33 2.33 -17.05
C ASN A 173 0.20 1.49 -15.88
N ILE A 174 1.19 2.02 -15.18
CA ILE A 174 1.74 1.38 -13.97
C ILE A 174 0.69 1.36 -12.84
N ALA A 175 0.79 0.36 -11.97
CA ALA A 175 -0.08 0.23 -10.79
C ALA A 175 0.41 1.06 -9.58
N GLY A 176 1.50 1.81 -9.73
CA GLY A 176 2.24 2.40 -8.62
C GLY A 176 3.07 1.37 -7.88
N GLY A 177 3.77 1.80 -6.83
CA GLY A 177 4.69 0.93 -6.12
C GLY A 177 5.10 1.42 -4.75
N SER A 178 5.65 0.55 -3.93
CA SER A 178 6.00 -0.83 -4.26
C SER A 178 4.90 -1.86 -4.03
N SER A 179 3.69 -1.49 -3.55
CA SER A 179 2.59 -2.44 -3.30
C SER A 179 1.57 -2.54 -4.45
N GLY A 180 2.02 -2.41 -5.70
CA GLY A 180 1.12 -2.38 -6.87
C GLY A 180 0.35 -3.69 -7.06
N GLY A 181 0.95 -4.85 -6.78
CA GLY A 181 0.23 -6.13 -6.83
C GLY A 181 -0.91 -6.20 -5.83
N SER A 182 -0.70 -5.70 -4.61
CA SER A 182 -1.75 -5.61 -3.58
C SER A 182 -2.89 -4.69 -4.01
N ALA A 183 -2.56 -3.54 -4.62
CA ALA A 183 -3.57 -2.60 -5.12
C ALA A 183 -4.38 -3.21 -6.27
N VAL A 184 -3.74 -3.85 -7.24
CA VAL A 184 -4.47 -4.49 -8.36
C VAL A 184 -5.34 -5.65 -7.87
N ALA A 185 -4.88 -6.45 -6.91
CA ALA A 185 -5.68 -7.52 -6.31
C ALA A 185 -6.99 -6.99 -5.66
N VAL A 186 -6.94 -5.83 -5.01
CA VAL A 186 -8.12 -5.19 -4.41
C VAL A 186 -9.01 -4.54 -5.47
N ALA A 187 -8.41 -3.82 -6.43
CA ALA A 187 -9.12 -3.11 -7.49
C ALA A 187 -9.89 -4.06 -8.42
N THR A 188 -9.33 -5.23 -8.70
CA THR A 188 -9.97 -6.28 -9.50
C THR A 188 -11.10 -7.02 -8.77
N GLY A 189 -11.17 -6.93 -7.44
CA GLY A 189 -12.10 -7.73 -6.65
C GLY A 189 -11.65 -9.16 -6.42
N THR A 190 -10.40 -9.53 -6.71
CA THR A 190 -9.88 -10.85 -6.35
C THR A 190 -9.79 -11.01 -4.84
N CYS A 191 -9.57 -9.92 -4.09
CA CYS A 191 -9.69 -9.90 -2.64
C CYS A 191 -10.45 -8.65 -2.15
N PHE A 192 -10.86 -8.66 -0.88
CA PHE A 192 -11.55 -7.54 -0.25
C PHE A 192 -10.59 -6.54 0.39
N ALA A 193 -9.45 -7.04 0.88
CA ALA A 193 -8.38 -6.24 1.44
C ALA A 193 -7.01 -6.78 1.04
N GLY A 194 -6.09 -5.86 0.77
CA GLY A 194 -4.68 -6.12 0.53
C GLY A 194 -3.84 -5.51 1.64
N ILE A 195 -2.91 -6.28 2.19
CA ILE A 195 -1.87 -5.76 3.08
C ILE A 195 -0.65 -5.40 2.24
N GLY A 196 -0.27 -4.12 2.27
CA GLY A 196 0.92 -3.57 1.65
C GLY A 196 1.97 -3.19 2.69
N SER A 197 3.05 -2.57 2.24
CA SER A 197 4.01 -1.86 3.11
C SER A 197 4.19 -0.45 2.57
N ASP A 198 4.39 0.52 3.45
CA ASP A 198 4.56 1.94 3.11
C ASP A 198 5.79 2.49 3.83
N THR A 199 6.86 2.76 3.06
CA THR A 199 8.12 3.30 3.56
C THR A 199 8.35 4.75 3.14
N GLY A 200 7.83 5.13 1.97
CA GLY A 200 7.83 6.50 1.44
C GLY A 200 6.56 6.87 0.69
N GLY A 201 5.49 6.06 0.79
CA GLY A 201 4.32 6.15 -0.08
C GLY A 201 3.85 4.83 -0.66
N SER A 202 4.56 3.73 -0.39
CA SER A 202 4.39 2.47 -1.10
C SER A 202 3.04 1.76 -0.91
N THR A 203 2.14 2.29 -0.08
CA THR A 203 0.73 1.89 -0.05
C THR A 203 -0.18 2.98 -0.63
N ARG A 204 0.08 4.25 -0.31
CA ARG A 204 -0.74 5.39 -0.77
C ARG A 204 -0.60 5.67 -2.27
N ASN A 205 0.61 5.62 -2.82
CA ASN A 205 0.88 5.79 -4.25
C ASN A 205 0.13 4.75 -5.11
N PRO A 206 0.26 3.42 -4.87
CA PRO A 206 -0.50 2.45 -5.65
C PRO A 206 -2.01 2.51 -5.38
N ALA A 207 -2.45 2.90 -4.18
CA ALA A 207 -3.86 3.16 -3.93
C ALA A 207 -4.40 4.31 -4.80
N ALA A 208 -3.62 5.38 -4.94
CA ALA A 208 -3.98 6.54 -5.74
C ALA A 208 -4.18 6.17 -7.22
N TYR A 209 -3.25 5.39 -7.78
CA TYR A 209 -3.31 4.98 -9.18
C TYR A 209 -4.34 3.90 -9.47
N CYS A 210 -4.67 3.05 -8.50
CA CYS A 210 -5.67 2.01 -8.66
C CYS A 210 -7.08 2.41 -8.20
N GLY A 211 -7.28 3.66 -7.75
CA GLY A 211 -8.58 4.18 -7.34
C GLY A 211 -9.09 3.53 -6.05
N LEU A 212 -8.24 3.42 -5.04
CA LEU A 212 -8.50 2.69 -3.80
C LEU A 212 -8.30 3.56 -2.56
N ILE A 213 -8.90 3.12 -1.45
CA ILE A 213 -8.49 3.58 -0.13
C ILE A 213 -7.15 2.94 0.22
N GLY A 214 -6.18 3.77 0.61
CA GLY A 214 -4.83 3.32 0.97
C GLY A 214 -4.37 3.96 2.27
N LEU A 215 -4.38 3.22 3.37
CA LEU A 215 -3.97 3.73 4.68
C LEU A 215 -2.54 3.34 5.01
N LYS A 216 -1.74 4.34 5.38
CA LYS A 216 -0.53 4.19 6.19
C LYS A 216 -0.85 4.60 7.64
N PRO A 217 -0.95 3.65 8.58
CA PRO A 217 -1.11 3.95 9.99
C PRO A 217 0.06 4.74 10.61
N SER A 218 -0.11 5.20 11.84
CA SER A 218 0.99 5.75 12.64
C SER A 218 2.12 4.72 12.79
N TYR A 219 3.36 5.18 12.75
CA TYR A 219 4.51 4.30 13.00
C TYR A 219 4.40 3.67 14.39
N GLY A 220 4.51 2.34 14.45
CA GLY A 220 4.36 1.57 15.70
C GLY A 220 2.93 1.15 16.06
N LEU A 221 1.91 1.56 15.30
CA LEU A 221 0.52 1.11 15.55
C LEU A 221 0.29 -0.35 15.12
N VAL A 222 0.97 -0.77 14.06
CA VAL A 222 0.88 -2.13 13.50
C VAL A 222 2.27 -2.75 13.47
N SER A 223 2.38 -3.98 13.98
CA SER A 223 3.65 -4.70 14.08
C SER A 223 4.33 -4.92 12.73
N ARG A 224 5.64 -4.74 12.73
CA ARG A 224 6.56 -5.03 11.62
C ARG A 224 7.20 -6.42 11.76
N HIS A 225 6.86 -7.19 12.78
CA HIS A 225 7.37 -8.55 12.91
C HIS A 225 6.94 -9.41 11.70
N GLY A 226 7.94 -10.01 11.03
CA GLY A 226 7.77 -10.76 9.79
C GLY A 226 7.49 -9.94 8.54
N LEU A 227 7.49 -8.61 8.61
CA LEU A 227 7.71 -7.75 7.45
C LEU A 227 9.22 -7.71 7.17
N ILE A 228 9.64 -8.17 5.99
CA ILE A 228 11.03 -8.04 5.54
C ILE A 228 11.32 -6.56 5.31
N PRO A 229 12.26 -5.96 6.07
CA PRO A 229 12.37 -4.51 6.16
C PRO A 229 13.08 -3.89 4.95
N LEU A 230 12.63 -2.70 4.59
CA LEU A 230 13.34 -1.76 3.73
C LEU A 230 14.07 -0.71 4.60
N VAL A 231 13.32 0.08 5.38
CA VAL A 231 13.84 1.08 6.33
C VAL A 231 13.11 0.91 7.67
N ASN A 232 13.79 0.38 8.68
CA ASN A 232 13.15 0.05 9.96
C ASN A 232 12.51 1.26 10.65
N SER A 233 13.11 2.44 10.47
CA SER A 233 12.60 3.67 11.08
C SER A 233 11.43 4.31 10.32
N MET A 234 10.98 3.74 9.20
CA MET A 234 9.92 4.31 8.34
C MET A 234 8.91 3.30 7.80
N ASP A 235 9.24 2.00 7.79
CA ASP A 235 8.36 0.94 7.32
C ASP A 235 7.11 0.84 8.19
N VAL A 236 5.95 0.91 7.54
CA VAL A 236 4.66 0.66 8.18
C VAL A 236 3.87 -0.34 7.35
N PRO A 237 3.29 -1.40 7.94
CA PRO A 237 2.28 -2.21 7.25
C PRO A 237 1.08 -1.35 6.84
N GLY A 238 0.80 -1.32 5.54
CA GLY A 238 -0.27 -0.53 4.96
C GLY A 238 -1.50 -1.37 4.61
N ILE A 239 -2.65 -0.71 4.47
CA ILE A 239 -3.93 -1.33 4.16
C ILE A 239 -4.48 -0.76 2.86
N LEU A 240 -4.91 -1.64 1.96
CA LEU A 240 -5.57 -1.31 0.69
C LEU A 240 -6.97 -1.91 0.69
N THR A 241 -7.99 -1.09 0.48
CA THR A 241 -9.40 -1.51 0.39
C THR A 241 -10.15 -0.66 -0.64
N ARG A 242 -11.36 -1.09 -1.01
CA ARG A 242 -12.23 -0.31 -1.93
C ARG A 242 -13.06 0.77 -1.22
N ASN A 243 -13.14 0.71 0.11
CA ASN A 243 -13.86 1.69 0.90
C ASN A 243 -13.28 1.83 2.32
N VAL A 244 -13.64 2.94 2.99
CA VAL A 244 -13.12 3.30 4.31
C VAL A 244 -13.58 2.34 5.41
N ASP A 245 -14.81 1.85 5.35
CA ASP A 245 -15.36 0.91 6.34
C ASP A 245 -14.58 -0.40 6.38
N ASP A 246 -14.22 -0.92 5.21
CA ASP A 246 -13.36 -2.11 5.08
C ASP A 246 -11.94 -1.82 5.58
N CYS A 247 -11.41 -0.61 5.33
CA CYS A 247 -10.09 -0.20 5.83
C CYS A 247 -10.06 -0.21 7.36
N LEU A 248 -11.09 0.38 7.98
CA LEU A 248 -11.27 0.42 9.43
C LEU A 248 -11.35 -0.98 10.03
N LEU A 249 -12.12 -1.88 9.41
CA LEU A 249 -12.27 -3.26 9.87
C LEU A 249 -10.92 -4.01 9.88
N ILE A 250 -10.12 -3.83 8.82
CA ILE A 250 -8.79 -4.43 8.75
C ILE A 250 -7.84 -3.81 9.77
N LEU A 251 -7.85 -2.47 9.93
CA LEU A 251 -7.02 -1.79 10.92
C LEU A 251 -7.29 -2.31 12.33
N ASN A 252 -8.56 -2.38 12.73
CA ASN A 252 -8.96 -2.92 14.03
C ASN A 252 -8.55 -4.38 14.24
N ALA A 253 -8.44 -5.16 13.16
CA ALA A 253 -8.01 -6.55 13.25
C ALA A 253 -6.49 -6.70 13.43
N ILE A 254 -5.68 -5.77 12.91
CA ILE A 254 -4.21 -5.92 12.83
C ILE A 254 -3.43 -4.99 13.75
N ALA A 255 -4.01 -3.85 14.17
CA ALA A 255 -3.39 -2.92 15.09
C ALA A 255 -3.25 -3.54 16.48
N GLY A 256 -2.13 -3.28 17.14
CA GLY A 256 -1.85 -3.91 18.43
C GLY A 256 -0.38 -3.85 18.81
N THR A 257 -0.11 -3.84 20.11
CA THR A 257 1.21 -4.15 20.65
C THR A 257 1.62 -5.57 20.28
N ASP A 258 2.90 -5.76 19.96
CA ASP A 258 3.47 -7.06 19.65
C ASP A 258 4.81 -7.23 20.38
N GLN A 259 4.92 -8.26 21.21
CA GLN A 259 6.14 -8.58 21.95
C GLN A 259 7.32 -8.94 21.05
N LEU A 260 7.05 -9.33 19.80
CA LEU A 260 8.07 -9.65 18.80
C LEU A 260 8.54 -8.43 17.99
N ASP A 261 7.97 -7.25 18.26
CA ASP A 261 8.38 -5.98 17.67
C ASP A 261 8.46 -4.88 18.75
N SER A 262 9.69 -4.61 19.20
CA SER A 262 9.99 -3.59 20.20
C SER A 262 9.66 -2.15 19.78
N THR A 263 9.27 -1.92 18.53
CA THR A 263 8.83 -0.60 18.03
C THR A 263 7.33 -0.42 18.04
N THR A 264 6.56 -1.47 18.36
CA THR A 264 5.13 -1.32 18.58
C THR A 264 4.87 -0.48 19.83
N LEU A 265 3.80 0.30 19.77
CA LEU A 265 3.45 1.19 20.86
C LEU A 265 2.87 0.39 22.02
N ASP A 266 3.37 0.66 23.23
CA ASP A 266 2.89 0.05 24.47
C ASP A 266 1.65 0.79 24.99
N GLN A 267 0.51 0.55 24.35
CA GLN A 267 -0.76 1.20 24.67
C GLN A 267 -1.92 0.24 24.51
N SER A 268 -2.91 0.32 25.41
CA SER A 268 -4.17 -0.40 25.26
C SER A 268 -4.94 0.17 24.07
N LEU A 269 -4.97 -0.57 22.96
CA LEU A 269 -5.72 -0.18 21.76
C LEU A 269 -7.20 -0.48 21.95
N THR A 270 -8.00 0.58 21.96
CA THR A 270 -9.45 0.46 21.81
C THR A 270 -9.76 0.41 20.31
N PRO A 271 -10.58 -0.55 19.83
CA PRO A 271 -11.02 -0.56 18.45
C PRO A 271 -11.62 0.78 18.06
N ILE A 272 -11.23 1.29 16.90
CA ILE A 272 -11.74 2.55 16.38
C ILE A 272 -13.17 2.31 15.89
N GLU A 273 -14.06 3.24 16.23
CA GLU A 273 -15.44 3.27 15.74
C GLU A 273 -15.72 4.62 15.07
N ILE A 274 -16.46 4.57 13.96
CA ILE A 274 -16.90 5.74 13.20
C ILE A 274 -18.41 5.66 13.07
N SER A 275 -19.10 6.76 13.35
CA SER A 275 -20.56 6.84 13.17
C SER A 275 -20.93 6.61 11.72
N SER A 276 -21.91 5.76 11.45
CA SER A 276 -22.41 5.52 10.09
C SER A 276 -23.44 6.54 9.61
N THR A 277 -23.91 7.44 10.49
CA THR A 277 -25.06 8.33 10.20
C THR A 277 -24.83 9.80 10.53
N ASP A 278 -23.81 10.12 11.32
CA ASP A 278 -23.54 11.48 11.80
C ASP A 278 -22.06 11.84 11.60
N ILE A 279 -21.63 11.84 10.35
CA ILE A 279 -20.30 12.29 9.97
C ILE A 279 -20.42 13.71 9.43
N ASN A 280 -19.87 14.68 10.16
CA ASN A 280 -19.80 16.05 9.73
C ASN A 280 -18.39 16.61 9.91
N VAL A 281 -18.03 17.56 9.05
CA VAL A 281 -16.71 18.23 9.04
C VAL A 281 -16.82 19.70 9.47
N ARG A 282 -17.95 20.10 10.07
CA ARG A 282 -18.20 21.48 10.44
C ARG A 282 -17.25 21.91 11.55
N GLY A 283 -16.55 23.02 11.35
CA GLY A 283 -15.54 23.53 12.28
C GLY A 283 -14.20 22.78 12.26
N LEU A 284 -14.05 21.75 11.41
CA LEU A 284 -12.77 21.08 11.22
C LEU A 284 -11.77 22.04 10.57
N ARG A 285 -10.58 22.19 11.13
CA ARG A 285 -9.53 23.02 10.53
C ARG A 285 -8.66 22.18 9.58
N VAL A 286 -8.81 22.43 8.28
CA VAL A 286 -8.13 21.70 7.22
C VAL A 286 -6.98 22.55 6.69
N GLY A 287 -5.75 22.09 6.89
CA GLY A 287 -4.56 22.75 6.36
C GLY A 287 -4.29 22.36 4.90
N ILE A 288 -3.97 23.36 4.07
CA ILE A 288 -3.53 23.21 2.68
C ILE A 288 -2.06 23.65 2.59
N PRO A 289 -1.09 22.72 2.57
CA PRO A 289 0.33 23.08 2.52
C PRO A 289 0.72 23.71 1.18
N ASN A 290 1.36 24.87 1.22
CA ASN A 290 1.76 25.60 0.01
C ASN A 290 2.79 24.82 -0.84
N GLU A 291 3.69 24.08 -0.17
CA GLU A 291 4.82 23.37 -0.77
C GLU A 291 4.40 22.14 -1.61
N TYR A 292 3.13 21.76 -1.54
CA TYR A 292 2.55 20.68 -2.34
C TYR A 292 2.03 21.16 -3.70
N ASN A 293 1.98 22.47 -3.93
CA ASN A 293 1.79 23.06 -5.27
C ASN A 293 3.10 22.99 -6.08
N HIS A 294 3.57 21.77 -6.31
CA HIS A 294 4.83 21.48 -6.99
C HIS A 294 4.79 21.86 -8.47
N ALA A 295 5.95 22.21 -9.06
CA ALA A 295 6.04 22.63 -10.46
C ALA A 295 5.57 21.56 -11.46
N GLU A 296 5.72 20.28 -11.11
CA GLU A 296 5.28 19.14 -11.93
C GLU A 296 3.82 18.70 -11.64
N LEU A 297 3.09 19.41 -10.77
CA LEU A 297 1.70 19.06 -10.46
C LEU A 297 0.82 19.25 -11.70
N ASN A 298 0.21 18.16 -12.14
CA ASN A 298 -0.71 18.18 -13.26
C ASN A 298 -1.95 19.03 -12.94
N GLN A 299 -2.41 19.81 -13.92
CA GLN A 299 -3.55 20.71 -13.75
C GLN A 299 -4.84 20.00 -13.33
N GLU A 300 -5.10 18.77 -13.78
CA GLU A 300 -6.28 18.00 -13.37
C GLU A 300 -6.18 17.63 -11.88
N VAL A 301 -5.01 17.23 -11.39
CA VAL A 301 -4.78 16.95 -9.96
C VAL A 301 -4.95 18.23 -9.13
N HIS A 302 -4.37 19.34 -9.57
CA HIS A 302 -4.54 20.64 -8.91
C HIS A 302 -6.03 21.04 -8.84
N ASN A 303 -6.77 20.90 -9.93
CA ASN A 303 -8.19 21.20 -9.97
C ASN A 303 -9.00 20.29 -9.03
N THR A 304 -8.69 18.98 -9.00
CA THR A 304 -9.29 18.03 -8.05
C THR A 304 -9.00 18.44 -6.60
N TRP A 305 -7.76 18.83 -6.28
CA TRP A 305 -7.36 19.28 -4.95
C TRP A 305 -8.11 20.53 -4.49
N MET A 306 -8.20 21.54 -5.36
CA MET A 306 -8.96 22.76 -5.09
C MET A 306 -10.47 22.51 -5.01
N GLY A 307 -10.99 21.59 -5.83
CA GLY A 307 -12.39 21.17 -5.79
C GLY A 307 -12.78 20.57 -4.45
N VAL A 308 -11.97 19.63 -3.92
CA VAL A 308 -12.21 19.04 -2.59
C VAL A 308 -12.01 20.05 -1.47
N SER A 309 -11.05 20.96 -1.59
CA SER A 309 -10.87 22.06 -0.64
C SER A 309 -12.13 22.93 -0.56
N ASN A 310 -12.73 23.27 -1.71
CA ASN A 310 -14.00 24.01 -1.74
C ASN A 310 -15.16 23.20 -1.17
N LEU A 311 -15.24 21.90 -1.47
CA LEU A 311 -16.27 21.02 -0.94
C LEU A 311 -16.25 20.95 0.60
N LEU A 312 -15.06 20.84 1.19
CA LEU A 312 -14.88 20.89 2.65
C LEU A 312 -15.33 22.24 3.23
N LYS A 313 -14.97 23.34 2.57
CA LYS A 313 -15.38 24.69 2.99
C LYS A 313 -16.89 24.88 2.94
N GLU A 314 -17.54 24.42 1.89
CA GLU A 314 -19.00 24.46 1.73
C GLU A 314 -19.72 23.60 2.79
N ALA A 315 -19.10 22.49 3.20
CA ALA A 315 -19.58 21.65 4.29
C ALA A 315 -19.34 22.24 5.70
N GLY A 316 -18.71 23.42 5.77
CA GLY A 316 -18.49 24.17 7.01
C GLY A 316 -17.15 23.90 7.69
N ALA A 317 -16.20 23.26 7.03
CA ALA A 317 -14.82 23.19 7.51
C ALA A 317 -14.11 24.54 7.30
N GLU A 318 -13.12 24.82 8.12
CA GLU A 318 -12.23 25.96 7.97
C GLU A 318 -10.99 25.54 7.19
N VAL A 319 -10.93 25.92 5.91
CA VAL A 319 -9.80 25.59 5.04
C VAL A 319 -8.79 26.73 5.08
N VAL A 320 -7.57 26.43 5.52
CA VAL A 320 -6.52 27.43 5.76
C VAL A 320 -5.21 27.04 5.08
N PRO A 321 -4.48 28.00 4.46
CA PRO A 321 -3.15 27.72 3.95
C PRO A 321 -2.18 27.50 5.12
N VAL A 322 -1.27 26.54 4.96
CA VAL A 322 -0.21 26.25 5.93
C VAL A 322 1.13 26.10 5.21
N SER A 323 2.22 26.02 5.98
CA SER A 323 3.57 25.87 5.42
C SER A 323 4.28 24.70 6.08
N LEU A 324 4.85 23.84 5.23
CA LEU A 324 5.75 22.74 5.57
C LEU A 324 7.07 22.98 4.80
N PRO A 325 7.89 23.97 5.21
CA PRO A 325 8.97 24.51 4.39
C PRO A 325 10.06 23.49 4.03
N HIS A 326 10.16 22.37 4.74
CA HIS A 326 11.14 21.33 4.47
C HIS A 326 10.59 20.15 3.63
N THR A 327 9.36 20.23 3.11
CA THR A 327 8.74 19.17 2.30
C THR A 327 9.65 18.72 1.14
N GLU A 328 10.23 19.64 0.37
CA GLU A 328 11.08 19.30 -0.78
C GLU A 328 12.32 18.47 -0.38
N TYR A 329 12.84 18.69 0.83
CA TYR A 329 14.01 17.96 1.32
C TYR A 329 13.70 16.52 1.71
N SER A 330 12.42 16.11 1.76
CA SER A 330 12.07 14.72 2.06
C SER A 330 12.66 13.77 1.04
N ILE A 331 12.68 14.12 -0.26
CA ILE A 331 13.24 13.24 -1.30
C ILE A 331 14.71 12.91 -1.04
N VAL A 332 15.53 13.93 -0.80
CA VAL A 332 16.97 13.75 -0.57
C VAL A 332 17.26 13.14 0.79
N CYS A 333 16.55 13.56 1.84
CA CYS A 333 16.67 13.00 3.17
C CYS A 333 16.30 11.50 3.19
N TYR A 334 15.21 11.12 2.50
CA TYR A 334 14.77 9.74 2.38
C TYR A 334 15.83 8.93 1.64
N SER A 335 16.34 9.43 0.52
CA SER A 335 17.36 8.74 -0.28
C SER A 335 18.57 8.35 0.57
N VAL A 336 19.10 9.27 1.38
CA VAL A 336 20.26 8.99 2.26
C VAL A 336 19.92 7.97 3.34
N LEU A 337 18.85 8.20 4.11
CA LEU A 337 18.47 7.32 5.23
C LEU A 337 18.07 5.92 4.74
N ASN A 338 17.32 5.84 3.65
CA ASN A 338 16.93 4.60 3.01
C ASN A 338 18.16 3.78 2.63
N GLN A 339 19.11 4.39 1.93
CA GLN A 339 20.29 3.68 1.45
C GLN A 339 21.18 3.20 2.61
N CYS A 340 21.36 4.02 3.64
CA CYS A 340 22.09 3.61 4.86
C CYS A 340 21.44 2.39 5.53
N GLU A 341 20.13 2.42 5.76
CA GLU A 341 19.43 1.28 6.37
C GLU A 341 19.39 0.07 5.44
N VAL A 342 19.27 0.25 4.12
CA VAL A 342 19.34 -0.83 3.12
C VAL A 342 20.69 -1.52 3.14
N ALA A 343 21.79 -0.77 3.20
CA ALA A 343 23.14 -1.34 3.26
C ALA A 343 23.28 -2.30 4.45
N SER A 344 22.74 -1.93 5.61
CA SER A 344 22.71 -2.77 6.81
C SER A 344 21.69 -3.93 6.70
N ASN A 345 20.43 -3.63 6.38
CA ASN A 345 19.33 -4.61 6.37
C ASN A 345 19.57 -5.73 5.36
N MET A 346 20.14 -5.40 4.20
CA MET A 346 20.40 -6.36 3.13
C MET A 346 21.68 -7.19 3.36
N ALA A 347 22.50 -6.88 4.36
CA ALA A 347 23.75 -7.62 4.63
C ALA A 347 23.51 -9.11 4.94
N ARG A 348 22.34 -9.44 5.51
CA ARG A 348 21.93 -10.81 5.87
C ARG A 348 21.72 -11.77 4.70
N TYR A 349 21.61 -11.24 3.47
CA TYR A 349 21.37 -12.07 2.28
C TYR A 349 22.70 -12.42 1.63
N ASP A 350 23.24 -13.56 2.04
CA ASP A 350 24.59 -14.01 1.68
C ASP A 350 24.62 -15.44 1.11
N GLY A 351 23.49 -16.16 1.18
CA GLY A 351 23.30 -17.52 0.68
C GLY A 351 23.80 -18.61 1.62
N ILE A 352 24.05 -18.30 2.90
CA ILE A 352 24.50 -19.30 3.88
C ILE A 352 23.31 -19.97 4.57
N GLU A 353 22.49 -19.21 5.27
CA GLU A 353 21.37 -19.75 6.06
C GLU A 353 20.12 -20.00 5.21
N TYR A 354 19.85 -19.14 4.24
CA TYR A 354 18.65 -19.20 3.41
C TYR A 354 18.82 -18.43 2.09
N GLY A 355 17.84 -18.60 1.19
CA GLY A 355 17.78 -17.91 -0.10
C GLY A 355 18.71 -18.49 -1.16
N LEU A 356 19.03 -17.67 -2.15
CA LEU A 356 19.93 -18.01 -3.24
C LEU A 356 21.34 -18.28 -2.71
N ARG A 357 21.97 -19.35 -3.18
CA ARG A 357 23.41 -19.60 -2.99
C ARG A 357 24.05 -19.84 -4.34
N ALA A 358 25.07 -19.05 -4.68
CA ALA A 358 25.84 -19.28 -5.91
C ALA A 358 26.65 -20.57 -5.82
N ASP A 359 26.84 -21.23 -6.96
CA ASP A 359 27.82 -22.31 -7.11
C ASP A 359 29.24 -21.72 -7.23
N GLU A 360 29.80 -21.37 -6.07
CA GLU A 360 31.14 -20.79 -5.92
C GLU A 360 31.79 -21.39 -4.67
N SER A 361 33.00 -21.94 -4.84
CA SER A 361 33.69 -22.74 -3.82
C SER A 361 35.13 -22.28 -3.57
N MET A 362 35.61 -21.24 -4.25
CA MET A 362 36.99 -20.77 -4.11
C MET A 362 37.24 -20.03 -2.78
N SER A 363 36.32 -19.16 -2.37
CA SER A 363 36.39 -18.46 -1.09
C SER A 363 35.01 -17.96 -0.64
N THR A 364 34.84 -17.74 0.66
CA THR A 364 33.61 -17.16 1.22
C THR A 364 33.32 -15.78 0.65
N GLU A 365 34.35 -14.94 0.45
CA GLU A 365 34.21 -13.62 -0.17
C GLU A 365 33.61 -13.71 -1.58
N ARG A 366 34.13 -14.60 -2.43
CA ARG A 366 33.62 -14.79 -3.78
C ARG A 366 32.20 -15.36 -3.76
N LEU A 367 31.91 -16.28 -2.85
CA LEU A 367 30.56 -16.81 -2.66
C LEU A 367 29.58 -15.68 -2.35
N TYR A 368 29.88 -14.82 -1.36
CA TYR A 368 29.04 -13.67 -1.01
C TYR A 368 28.86 -12.71 -2.18
N ALA A 369 29.96 -12.30 -2.81
CA ALA A 369 29.92 -11.37 -3.94
C ALA A 369 29.10 -11.93 -5.10
N LYS A 370 29.31 -13.21 -5.45
CA LYS A 370 28.61 -13.88 -6.56
C LYS A 370 27.12 -14.06 -6.25
N THR A 371 26.78 -14.56 -5.06
CA THR A 371 25.39 -14.73 -4.61
C THR A 371 24.63 -13.42 -4.68
N ARG A 372 25.17 -12.35 -4.07
CA ARG A 372 24.54 -11.02 -4.04
C ARG A 372 24.46 -10.39 -5.43
N SER A 373 25.49 -10.57 -6.25
CA SER A 373 25.49 -10.11 -7.64
C SER A 373 24.46 -10.81 -8.52
N LEU A 374 24.10 -12.06 -8.22
CA LEU A 374 23.07 -12.80 -8.96
C LEU A 374 21.66 -12.48 -8.45
N GLY A 375 21.48 -12.42 -7.13
CA GLY A 375 20.16 -12.29 -6.51
C GLY A 375 19.56 -10.88 -6.60
N PHE A 376 20.39 -9.83 -6.59
CA PHE A 376 19.94 -8.44 -6.56
C PHE A 376 20.05 -7.75 -7.92
N ASN A 377 19.00 -6.99 -8.27
CA ASN A 377 18.98 -6.14 -9.44
C ASN A 377 19.85 -4.88 -9.24
N ASN A 378 19.91 -4.01 -10.25
CA ASN A 378 20.71 -2.79 -10.19
C ASN A 378 20.19 -1.79 -9.14
N VAL A 379 18.88 -1.67 -8.94
CA VAL A 379 18.29 -0.75 -7.94
C VAL A 379 18.77 -1.12 -6.54
N VAL A 380 18.62 -2.39 -6.15
CA VAL A 380 19.03 -2.88 -4.83
C VAL A 380 20.55 -2.74 -4.63
N ARG A 381 21.35 -3.13 -5.63
CA ARG A 381 22.82 -3.03 -5.56
C ARG A 381 23.29 -1.57 -5.43
N SER A 382 22.74 -0.65 -6.21
CA SER A 382 23.09 0.76 -6.15
C SER A 382 22.79 1.37 -4.78
N ARG A 383 21.65 1.02 -4.17
CA ARG A 383 21.31 1.47 -2.82
C ARG A 383 22.24 0.91 -1.75
N ILE A 384 22.65 -0.37 -1.86
CA ILE A 384 23.64 -0.97 -0.96
C ILE A 384 25.00 -0.27 -1.07
N LEU A 385 25.50 -0.07 -2.30
CA LEU A 385 26.80 0.57 -2.53
C LEU A 385 26.82 2.00 -2.00
N THR A 386 25.79 2.78 -2.31
CA THR A 386 25.70 4.19 -1.90
C THR A 386 25.47 4.32 -0.39
N GLY A 387 24.68 3.42 0.21
CA GLY A 387 24.52 3.36 1.66
C GLY A 387 25.82 3.07 2.40
N ASN A 388 26.62 2.12 1.91
CA ASN A 388 27.96 1.88 2.46
C ASN A 388 28.86 3.11 2.35
N TYR A 389 28.79 3.85 1.23
CA TYR A 389 29.54 5.10 1.06
C TYR A 389 29.14 6.15 2.11
N PHE A 390 27.84 6.36 2.34
CA PHE A 390 27.35 7.30 3.37
C PHE A 390 27.71 6.89 4.79
N LEU A 391 27.90 5.59 5.03
CA LEU A 391 28.25 5.03 6.34
C LEU A 391 29.76 4.92 6.59
N LEU A 392 30.62 5.29 5.63
CA LEU A 392 32.05 5.40 5.88
C LEU A 392 32.32 6.43 6.98
N SER A 393 33.31 6.17 7.84
CA SER A 393 33.60 7.02 9.01
C SER A 393 33.87 8.48 8.63
N GLU A 394 34.48 8.73 7.47
CA GLU A 394 34.73 10.08 6.94
C GLU A 394 33.47 10.78 6.39
N ASN A 395 32.44 10.03 6.03
CA ASN A 395 31.20 10.54 5.42
C ASN A 395 30.01 10.57 6.39
N TYR A 396 30.08 9.83 7.50
CA TYR A 396 28.95 9.55 8.37
C TYR A 396 28.23 10.83 8.87
N ASP A 397 29.00 11.81 9.33
CA ASP A 397 28.46 13.07 9.85
C ASP A 397 27.85 13.94 8.74
N ASP A 398 28.47 13.97 7.57
CA ASP A 398 28.08 14.79 6.42
C ASP A 398 26.81 14.28 5.73
N TYR A 399 26.59 12.96 5.75
CA TYR A 399 25.43 12.33 5.11
C TYR A 399 24.39 11.84 6.12
N PHE A 400 24.71 10.80 6.90
CA PHE A 400 23.72 10.14 7.76
C PHE A 400 23.24 11.06 8.88
N VAL A 401 24.15 11.67 9.65
CA VAL A 401 23.77 12.58 10.74
C VAL A 401 23.07 13.82 10.18
N LYS A 402 23.54 14.37 9.05
CA LYS A 402 22.88 15.50 8.39
C LYS A 402 21.46 15.16 7.94
N ALA A 403 21.24 13.99 7.34
CA ALA A 403 19.90 13.53 6.96
C ALA A 403 19.01 13.31 8.18
N MET A 404 19.52 12.76 9.29
CA MET A 404 18.77 12.64 10.54
C MET A 404 18.33 14.01 11.09
N LYS A 405 19.19 15.04 11.01
CA LYS A 405 18.83 16.42 11.37
C LYS A 405 17.77 16.99 10.43
N ALA A 406 17.88 16.76 9.12
CA ALA A 406 16.87 17.19 8.15
C ALA A 406 15.50 16.52 8.40
N ARG A 407 15.50 15.20 8.69
CA ARG A 407 14.29 14.47 9.10
C ARG A 407 13.62 15.10 10.31
N ARG A 408 14.41 15.58 11.29
CA ARG A 408 13.88 16.28 12.47
C ARG A 408 13.19 17.59 12.09
N LEU A 409 13.77 18.38 11.19
CA LEU A 409 13.14 19.61 10.69
C LEU A 409 11.81 19.31 9.98
N ILE A 410 11.79 18.28 9.13
CA ILE A 410 10.55 17.84 8.45
C ILE A 410 9.48 17.44 9.46
N ALA A 411 9.84 16.70 10.51
CA ALA A 411 8.90 16.36 11.58
C ALA A 411 8.41 17.61 12.35
N GLN A 412 9.30 18.58 12.60
CA GLN A 412 8.96 19.84 13.28
C GLN A 412 8.01 20.72 12.48
N ASP A 413 8.04 20.65 11.15
CA ASP A 413 7.07 21.35 10.31
C ASP A 413 5.64 20.84 10.57
N PHE A 414 5.47 19.51 10.67
CA PHE A 414 4.19 18.92 11.05
C PHE A 414 3.80 19.32 12.48
N ASP A 415 4.73 19.23 13.45
CA ASP A 415 4.48 19.67 14.83
C ASP A 415 3.99 21.13 14.87
N ALA A 416 4.57 22.02 14.08
CA ALA A 416 4.18 23.43 14.00
C ALA A 416 2.74 23.59 13.45
N VAL A 417 2.39 22.86 12.40
CA VAL A 417 1.03 22.84 11.83
C VAL A 417 0.02 22.35 12.87
N TRP A 418 0.31 21.27 13.59
CA TRP A 418 -0.59 20.73 14.62
C TRP A 418 -0.73 21.70 15.80
N ASN A 419 0.36 22.34 16.21
CA ASN A 419 0.36 23.35 17.28
C ASN A 419 -0.43 24.61 16.91
N ASP A 420 -0.57 24.91 15.62
CA ASP A 420 -1.47 25.96 15.12
C ASP A 420 -2.95 25.50 15.06
N ASN A 421 -3.31 24.43 15.78
CA ASN A 421 -4.64 23.82 15.85
C ASN A 421 -5.23 23.44 14.49
N ILE A 422 -4.40 22.90 13.59
CA ILE A 422 -4.87 22.26 12.36
C ILE A 422 -5.21 20.80 12.68
N ASP A 423 -6.41 20.37 12.26
CA ASP A 423 -6.90 19.03 12.60
C ASP A 423 -6.46 17.95 11.64
N ILE A 424 -6.33 18.32 10.36
CA ILE A 424 -5.97 17.44 9.25
C ILE A 424 -5.33 18.25 8.14
N LEU A 425 -4.43 17.64 7.38
CA LEU A 425 -3.90 18.19 6.13
C LEU A 425 -4.59 17.53 4.95
N LEU A 426 -4.89 18.32 3.91
CA LEU A 426 -5.34 17.81 2.61
C LEU A 426 -4.28 18.13 1.56
N THR A 427 -3.75 17.10 0.90
CA THR A 427 -2.72 17.23 -0.13
C THR A 427 -3.06 16.36 -1.36
N PRO A 428 -2.43 16.58 -2.52
CA PRO A 428 -2.37 15.55 -3.55
C PRO A 428 -1.71 14.28 -3.01
N THR A 429 -2.08 13.10 -3.51
CA THR A 429 -1.32 11.87 -3.24
C THR A 429 -0.20 11.66 -4.25
N THR A 430 -0.47 11.99 -5.52
CA THR A 430 0.46 11.86 -6.64
C THR A 430 0.42 13.15 -7.47
N LEU A 431 1.49 13.44 -8.23
CA LEU A 431 1.58 14.66 -9.04
C LEU A 431 0.79 14.57 -10.35
N SER A 432 0.43 13.37 -10.80
CA SER A 432 -0.35 13.10 -12.01
C SER A 432 -1.29 11.91 -11.81
N ASP A 433 -2.08 11.59 -12.84
CA ASP A 433 -2.65 10.25 -13.00
C ASP A 433 -1.55 9.21 -13.26
N ALA A 434 -1.93 7.92 -13.28
CA ALA A 434 -0.98 6.81 -13.40
C ALA A 434 -0.11 6.93 -14.66
N PRO A 435 1.24 7.00 -14.55
CA PRO A 435 2.12 7.10 -15.71
C PRO A 435 2.01 5.91 -16.67
N ILE A 436 2.30 6.16 -17.94
CA ILE A 436 2.44 5.09 -18.94
C ILE A 436 3.77 4.37 -18.67
N TYR A 437 3.74 3.04 -18.64
CA TYR A 437 4.87 2.16 -18.37
C TYR A 437 6.10 2.49 -19.23
N LYS A 438 5.91 2.64 -20.55
CA LYS A 438 7.01 2.99 -21.46
C LYS A 438 7.73 4.27 -21.07
N ASP A 439 6.99 5.30 -20.66
CA ASP A 439 7.56 6.59 -20.26
C ASP A 439 8.17 6.49 -18.87
N PHE A 440 7.54 5.73 -17.97
CA PHE A 440 8.04 5.44 -16.63
C PHE A 440 9.43 4.79 -16.68
N ILE A 441 9.58 3.68 -17.42
CA ILE A 441 10.86 2.94 -17.51
C ILE A 441 11.94 3.65 -18.33
N SER A 442 11.62 4.81 -18.94
CA SER A 442 12.62 5.62 -19.64
C SER A 442 13.55 6.39 -18.70
N GLN A 443 13.15 6.51 -17.43
CA GLN A 443 13.90 7.16 -16.36
C GLN A 443 14.48 6.11 -15.40
N ASP A 444 15.51 6.48 -14.63
CA ASP A 444 16.05 5.62 -13.58
C ASP A 444 15.14 5.62 -12.33
N ASN A 445 15.31 4.60 -11.48
CA ASN A 445 14.49 4.39 -10.27
C ASN A 445 14.55 5.57 -9.29
N GLN A 446 15.68 6.27 -9.16
CA GLN A 446 15.81 7.41 -8.25
C GLN A 446 14.99 8.61 -8.77
N THR A 447 15.12 8.92 -10.06
CA THR A 447 14.34 9.98 -10.70
C THR A 447 12.83 9.67 -10.62
N GLN A 448 12.42 8.43 -10.92
CA GLN A 448 11.03 8.00 -10.75
C GLN A 448 10.54 8.26 -9.31
N CYS A 449 11.23 7.74 -8.29
CA CYS A 449 10.79 7.90 -6.90
C CYS A 449 10.74 9.38 -6.46
N SER A 450 11.63 10.24 -6.97
CA SER A 450 11.62 11.68 -6.64
C SER A 450 10.33 12.39 -7.04
N VAL A 451 9.71 11.96 -8.13
CA VAL A 451 8.43 12.50 -8.63
C VAL A 451 7.25 11.76 -7.99
N GLN A 452 7.29 10.43 -7.99
CA GLN A 452 6.16 9.61 -7.58
C GLN A 452 5.86 9.66 -6.08
N ASP A 453 6.89 9.89 -5.27
CA ASP A 453 6.77 9.84 -3.81
C ASP A 453 6.84 11.24 -3.14
N TYR A 454 6.93 12.33 -3.93
CA TYR A 454 7.05 13.71 -3.44
C TYR A 454 6.00 14.04 -2.39
N CYS A 455 4.73 13.76 -2.68
CA CYS A 455 3.63 14.08 -1.80
C CYS A 455 3.51 13.11 -0.59
N THR A 456 4.15 11.95 -0.64
CA THR A 456 3.90 10.86 0.33
C THR A 456 5.01 10.69 1.35
N GLN A 457 6.28 10.90 0.99
CA GLN A 457 7.42 10.69 1.88
C GLN A 457 7.41 11.51 3.18
N PRO A 458 6.98 12.79 3.20
CA PRO A 458 7.00 13.59 4.42
C PRO A 458 6.26 12.93 5.60
N ALA A 459 5.14 12.23 5.33
CA ALA A 459 4.38 11.52 6.36
C ALA A 459 5.15 10.34 7.00
N ASN A 460 5.98 9.62 6.23
CA ASN A 460 6.83 8.54 6.78
C ASN A 460 7.95 9.12 7.64
N MET A 461 8.52 10.24 7.22
CA MET A 461 9.58 10.92 7.98
C MET A 461 9.11 11.36 9.35
N ALA A 462 7.89 11.92 9.41
CA ALA A 462 7.24 12.37 10.63
C ALA A 462 6.56 11.23 11.42
N GLY A 463 6.42 10.04 10.84
CA GLY A 463 5.79 8.88 11.50
C GLY A 463 4.27 8.98 11.66
N ILE A 464 3.61 9.98 11.07
CA ILE A 464 2.18 10.29 11.22
C ILE A 464 1.29 9.45 10.29
N PRO A 465 0.01 9.21 10.63
CA PRO A 465 -0.90 8.46 9.76
C PRO A 465 -1.33 9.28 8.54
N ALA A 466 -1.49 8.61 7.40
CA ALA A 466 -1.92 9.21 6.15
C ALA A 466 -2.78 8.24 5.33
N ILE A 467 -3.83 8.74 4.68
CA ILE A 467 -4.76 7.93 3.88
C ILE A 467 -4.98 8.54 2.50
N ASN A 468 -4.92 7.71 1.47
CA ASN A 468 -5.36 8.04 0.12
C ASN A 468 -6.88 7.82 -0.02
N VAL A 469 -7.56 8.76 -0.65
CA VAL A 469 -8.98 8.67 -1.03
C VAL A 469 -9.13 8.97 -2.52
N PRO A 470 -9.75 8.09 -3.32
CA PRO A 470 -10.00 8.34 -4.73
C PRO A 470 -11.14 9.34 -4.89
N ILE A 471 -10.96 10.33 -5.76
CA ILE A 471 -11.87 11.48 -5.86
C ILE A 471 -12.64 11.48 -7.18
N SER A 472 -11.92 11.43 -8.29
CA SER A 472 -12.51 11.54 -9.63
C SER A 472 -11.68 10.78 -10.66
N LEU A 473 -12.19 10.69 -11.89
CA LEU A 473 -11.39 10.22 -13.02
C LEU A 473 -10.80 11.42 -13.77
N SER A 474 -9.59 11.26 -14.31
CA SER A 474 -9.00 12.21 -15.26
C SER A 474 -9.70 12.12 -16.61
N ASN A 475 -9.40 13.05 -17.51
CA ASN A 475 -9.85 13.01 -18.91
C ASN A 475 -9.42 11.73 -19.65
N LYS A 476 -8.39 11.01 -19.15
CA LYS A 476 -7.94 9.72 -19.68
C LYS A 476 -8.70 8.53 -19.07
N GLY A 477 -9.62 8.76 -18.15
CA GLY A 477 -10.32 7.71 -17.41
C GLY A 477 -9.49 7.04 -16.34
N LEU A 478 -8.43 7.69 -15.86
CA LEU A 478 -7.56 7.17 -14.81
C LEU A 478 -7.91 7.80 -13.45
N PRO A 479 -7.76 7.08 -12.33
CA PRO A 479 -8.05 7.65 -11.02
C PRO A 479 -7.19 8.88 -10.68
N LEU A 480 -7.85 9.90 -10.13
CA LEU A 480 -7.25 11.04 -9.45
C LEU A 480 -7.63 10.95 -7.97
N SER A 481 -6.62 11.01 -7.10
CA SER A 481 -6.80 10.79 -5.67
C SER A 481 -6.12 11.89 -4.85
N LEU A 482 -6.63 12.10 -3.65
CA LEU A 482 -6.05 13.02 -2.67
C LEU A 482 -5.70 12.28 -1.39
N GLN A 483 -4.85 12.90 -0.60
CA GLN A 483 -4.34 12.39 0.64
C GLN A 483 -4.80 13.26 1.80
N LEU A 484 -5.20 12.59 2.88
CA LEU A 484 -5.40 13.20 4.18
C LEU A 484 -4.27 12.77 5.10
N MET A 485 -3.75 13.67 5.93
CA MET A 485 -2.81 13.35 7.00
C MET A 485 -3.32 13.91 8.33
N ALA A 486 -3.20 13.14 9.41
CA ALA A 486 -3.60 13.57 10.74
C ALA A 486 -2.40 13.53 11.70
N PRO A 487 -2.50 14.13 12.89
CA PRO A 487 -1.49 13.97 13.93
C PRO A 487 -1.28 12.49 14.31
N PHE A 488 -0.13 12.19 14.92
CA PHE A 488 0.22 10.85 15.39
C PHE A 488 -0.87 10.27 16.30
N LEU A 489 -1.34 9.05 16.02
CA LEU A 489 -2.42 8.36 16.72
C LEU A 489 -3.84 8.96 16.60
N HIS A 490 -4.08 9.77 15.58
CA HIS A 490 -5.41 10.29 15.26
C HIS A 490 -6.09 9.55 14.08
N GLU A 491 -5.88 8.24 13.94
CA GLU A 491 -6.51 7.41 12.90
C GLU A 491 -8.04 7.50 12.93
N GLN A 492 -8.68 7.60 14.10
CA GLN A 492 -10.13 7.75 14.19
C GLN A 492 -10.62 9.01 13.48
N ARG A 493 -9.97 10.15 13.72
CA ARG A 493 -10.28 11.41 13.03
C ARG A 493 -9.98 11.28 11.54
N LEU A 494 -8.80 10.75 11.18
CA LEU A 494 -8.37 10.57 9.80
C LEU A 494 -9.39 9.76 8.99
N LEU A 495 -9.80 8.61 9.52
CA LEU A 495 -10.77 7.72 8.87
C LEU A 495 -12.17 8.33 8.86
N THR A 496 -12.56 9.09 9.89
CA THR A 496 -13.87 9.78 9.92
C THR A 496 -13.96 10.81 8.79
N VAL A 497 -12.91 11.63 8.59
CA VAL A 497 -12.88 12.62 7.51
C VAL A 497 -12.75 11.94 6.15
N ALA A 498 -11.98 10.86 6.04
CA ALA A 498 -11.90 10.06 4.83
C ALA A 498 -13.26 9.46 4.44
N LYS A 499 -14.03 8.97 5.43
CA LYS A 499 -15.37 8.42 5.22
C LYS A 499 -16.34 9.50 4.73
N TRP A 500 -16.31 10.67 5.36
CA TRP A 500 -17.06 11.83 4.88
C TRP A 500 -16.75 12.15 3.42
N LEU A 501 -15.46 12.20 3.08
CA LEU A 501 -15.00 12.53 1.73
C LEU A 501 -15.42 11.47 0.71
N GLU A 502 -15.28 10.18 1.04
CA GLU A 502 -15.75 9.06 0.24
C GLU A 502 -17.23 9.19 -0.13
N ASP A 503 -18.08 9.47 0.87
CA ASP A 503 -19.53 9.60 0.69
C ASP A 503 -19.90 10.85 -0.14
N ALA A 504 -19.10 11.92 -0.04
CA ALA A 504 -19.31 13.16 -0.77
C ALA A 504 -18.92 13.06 -2.25
N VAL A 505 -17.80 12.42 -2.57
CA VAL A 505 -17.26 12.36 -3.95
C VAL A 505 -17.80 11.19 -4.77
N LYS A 506 -18.23 10.09 -4.11
CA LYS A 506 -18.83 8.91 -4.74
C LYS A 506 -18.04 8.38 -5.93
N PHE A 507 -16.73 8.21 -5.74
CA PHE A 507 -15.84 7.67 -6.77
C PHE A 507 -16.40 6.35 -7.36
N PRO A 508 -16.32 6.14 -8.69
CA PRO A 508 -16.96 5.00 -9.33
C PRO A 508 -16.49 3.65 -8.80
N ARG A 509 -17.45 2.81 -8.38
CA ARG A 509 -17.18 1.41 -8.03
C ARG A 509 -17.26 0.55 -9.28
N ILE A 510 -16.23 -0.25 -9.50
CA ILE A 510 -16.16 -1.20 -10.62
C ILE A 510 -16.36 -2.62 -10.11
N TYR A 511 -17.03 -3.45 -10.91
CA TYR A 511 -17.21 -4.87 -10.65
C TYR A 511 -17.24 -5.65 -11.96
N LEU A 512 -16.90 -6.94 -11.90
CA LEU A 512 -16.85 -7.79 -13.08
C LEU A 512 -18.26 -8.05 -13.63
N LYS A 513 -18.40 -7.98 -14.96
CA LYS A 513 -19.62 -8.36 -15.70
C LYS A 513 -20.05 -9.78 -15.35
N GLU A 514 -21.36 -10.02 -15.25
CA GLU A 514 -21.91 -11.34 -14.90
C GLU A 514 -21.51 -12.43 -15.91
N SER A 515 -21.31 -12.08 -17.17
CA SER A 515 -20.90 -13.00 -18.24
C SER A 515 -19.44 -13.49 -18.18
N CYS A 516 -18.61 -12.96 -17.28
CA CYS A 516 -17.16 -13.18 -17.29
C CYS A 516 -16.66 -14.22 -16.26
N LEU A 517 -17.50 -14.65 -15.31
CA LEU A 517 -17.18 -15.68 -14.31
C LEU A 517 -18.09 -16.88 -14.41
#